data_AF-A0A846CPJ3-F1
#
_entry.id   AF-A0A846CPJ3-F1
#
_cell.length_a   1.000
_cell.length_b   1.000
_cell.length_c   1.000
_cell.angle_alpha   90.00
_cell.angle_beta   90.00
_cell.angle_gamma   90.00
#
_symmetry.space_group_name_H-M   'P 1'
#
loop_
_entity.id
_entity.type
_entity.pdbx_description
1 polymer ?
#
loop_
_entity_poly.entity_id
_entity_poly.type
_entity_poly.pdbx_seq_one_letter_code
_entity_poly.pdbx_strand_id
1 'polypeptide(L)'
;EWQDELPELTDTERQSLEQVKAHMLYLEQYPMVEDIVKMVVLSPLLGLAGFYGSPFHLKTEAAIEIAAVEEHEILRGRIDVLVLQEQL
;
A
#
# COMPACT_ATOMS: atom_id res chain seq x y z
N GLU A 1 -17.05 2.76 -4.71
CA GLU A 1 -16.30 2.82 -3.43
C GLU A 1 -15.86 4.24 -3.08
N TRP A 2 -14.82 4.84 -3.66
CA TRP A 2 -14.42 6.23 -3.31
C TRP A 2 -15.33 7.35 -3.87
N GLN A 3 -16.38 6.97 -4.62
CA GLN A 3 -17.37 7.88 -5.21
C GLN A 3 -18.71 7.86 -4.46
N ASP A 4 -18.83 7.02 -3.44
CA ASP A 4 -20.04 6.87 -2.63
C ASP A 4 -19.90 7.63 -1.30
N GLU A 5 -21.02 7.83 -0.58
CA GLU A 5 -20.97 8.31 0.80
C GLU A 5 -20.29 7.26 1.68
N LEU A 6 -19.04 7.54 2.05
CA LEU A 6 -18.27 6.70 2.96
C LEU A 6 -18.71 6.93 4.41
N PRO A 7 -18.70 5.88 5.25
CA PRO A 7 -18.98 6.03 6.66
C PRO A 7 -17.97 6.97 7.33
N GLU A 8 -18.44 7.73 8.32
CA GLU A 8 -17.56 8.54 9.17
C GLU A 8 -16.58 7.65 9.93
N LEU A 9 -15.35 8.14 10.06
CA LEU A 9 -14.31 7.46 10.81
C LEU A 9 -14.63 7.48 12.31
N THR A 10 -14.41 6.34 12.95
CA THR A 10 -14.42 6.22 14.40
C THR A 10 -13.27 7.02 15.03
N ASP A 11 -13.39 7.35 16.32
CA ASP A 11 -12.33 8.05 17.05
C ASP A 11 -11.01 7.27 17.05
N THR A 12 -11.06 5.94 17.09
CA THR A 12 -9.87 5.08 17.05
C THR A 12 -9.20 5.08 15.68
N GLU A 13 -9.96 5.04 14.59
CA GLU A 13 -9.42 5.17 13.24
C GLU A 13 -8.78 6.54 13.03
N ARG A 14 -9.46 7.61 13.49
CA ARG A 14 -8.95 8.97 13.44
C ARG A 14 -7.65 9.12 14.23
N GLN A 15 -7.58 8.59 15.44
CA GLN A 15 -6.37 8.63 16.27
C GLN A 15 -5.21 7.89 15.60
N SER A 16 -5.48 6.73 15.00
CA SER A 16 -4.48 5.94 14.28
C SER A 16 -3.96 6.69 13.05
N LEU A 17 -4.84 7.36 12.30
CA LEU A 17 -4.47 8.18 11.15
C LEU A 17 -3.67 9.42 11.55
N GLU A 18 -4.02 10.10 12.65
CA GLU A 18 -3.23 11.22 13.17
C GLU A 18 -1.81 10.76 13.58
N GLN A 19 -1.66 9.55 14.13
CA GLN A 19 -0.35 9.00 14.44
C GLN A 19 0.49 8.74 13.17
N VAL A 20 -0.10 8.12 12.14
CA VAL A 20 0.58 7.89 10.86
C VAL A 20 1.00 9.22 10.21
N LYS A 21 0.11 10.21 10.24
CA LYS A 21 0.39 11.57 9.74
C LYS A 21 1.53 12.23 10.51
N ALA A 22 1.55 12.15 11.84
CA ALA A 22 2.63 12.70 12.66
C ALA A 22 3.98 12.06 12.31
N HIS A 23 4.01 10.73 12.10
CA HIS A 23 5.24 10.05 11.67
C HIS A 23 5.69 10.48 10.27
N MET A 24 4.76 10.61 9.32
CA MET A 24 5.07 11.11 7.97
C MET A 24 5.69 12.52 8.02
N LEU A 25 5.06 13.45 8.75
CA LEU A 25 5.56 14.82 8.90
C LEU A 25 6.93 14.89 9.60
N TYR A 26 7.21 13.93 10.49
CA TYR A 26 8.54 13.79 11.07
C TYR A 26 9.57 13.31 10.04
N LEU A 27 9.21 12.32 9.20
CA LEU A 27 10.08 11.81 8.14
C LEU A 27 10.37 12.82 7.04
N GLU A 28 9.44 13.74 6.75
CA GLU A 28 9.63 14.82 5.76
C GLU A 28 10.80 15.75 6.10
N GLN A 29 11.28 15.76 7.35
CA GLN A 29 12.42 16.57 7.79
C GLN A 29 13.77 15.98 7.37
N TYR A 30 13.78 14.77 6.83
CA TYR A 30 14.96 14.02 6.41
C TYR A 30 14.83 13.55 4.96
N PRO A 31 15.93 13.14 4.29
CA PRO A 31 15.83 12.46 3.01
C PRO A 31 14.93 11.23 3.13
N MET A 32 13.78 11.25 2.46
CA MET A 32 12.81 10.16 2.50
C MET A 32 13.37 8.94 1.79
N VAL A 33 13.79 7.95 2.57
CA VAL A 33 14.18 6.64 2.08
C VAL A 33 12.92 5.82 1.85
N GLU A 34 12.77 5.29 0.65
CA GLU A 34 11.60 4.52 0.20
C GLU A 34 11.19 3.43 1.20
N ASP A 35 12.14 2.62 1.68
CA ASP A 35 11.87 1.54 2.64
C ASP A 35 11.35 2.06 3.99
N ILE A 36 11.82 3.22 4.44
CA ILE A 36 11.34 3.85 5.68
C ILE A 36 9.90 4.33 5.49
N VAL A 37 9.60 4.95 4.34
CA VAL A 37 8.22 5.37 4.01
C VAL A 37 7.29 4.16 3.90
N LYS A 38 7.75 3.08 3.24
CA LYS A 38 7.02 1.80 3.17
C LYS A 38 6.68 1.28 4.56
N MET A 39 7.64 1.28 5.48
CA MET A 39 7.47 0.73 6.83
C MET A 39 6.59 1.61 7.74
N VAL A 40 6.82 2.93 7.73
CA VAL A 40 6.26 3.84 8.74
C VAL A 40 4.95 4.48 8.30
N VAL A 41 4.70 4.56 6.99
CA VAL A 41 3.51 5.23 6.43
C VAL A 41 2.64 4.23 5.67
N LEU A 42 3.17 3.59 4.63
CA LEU A 42 2.38 2.73 3.75
C LEU A 42 1.84 1.49 4.48
N SER A 43 2.71 0.78 5.21
CA SER A 43 2.33 -0.46 5.89
C SER A 43 1.24 -0.27 6.95
N PRO A 44 1.27 0.78 7.80
CA PRO A 44 0.16 1.09 8.69
C PRO A 44 -1.16 1.41 7.95
N LEU A 45 -1.11 2.18 6.86
CA LEU A 45 -2.32 2.52 6.09
C LEU A 45 -2.97 1.28 5.49
N LEU A 46 -2.17 0.36 4.93
CA LEU A 46 -2.69 -0.91 4.42
C LEU A 46 -3.32 -1.76 5.51
N GLY A 47 -2.75 -1.75 6.71
CA GLY A 47 -3.31 -2.41 7.89
C GLY A 47 -4.65 -1.81 8.32
N LEU A 48 -4.74 -0.47 8.41
CA LEU A 48 -5.98 0.25 8.75
C LEU A 48 -7.08 0.01 7.72
N ALA A 49 -6.73 -0.11 6.44
CA ALA A 49 -7.66 -0.44 5.37
C ALA A 49 -8.04 -1.94 5.31
N GLY A 50 -7.50 -2.78 6.21
CA GLY A 50 -7.86 -4.19 6.31
C GLY A 50 -7.20 -5.12 5.29
N PHE A 51 -6.22 -4.64 4.51
CA PHE A 51 -5.60 -5.44 3.43
C PHE A 51 -4.70 -6.59 3.90
N TYR A 52 -4.46 -6.73 5.20
CA TYR A 52 -3.71 -7.85 5.78
C TYR A 52 -4.61 -9.02 6.21
N GLY A 53 -5.93 -8.86 6.14
CA GLY A 53 -6.90 -9.88 6.50
C GLY A 53 -7.67 -10.41 5.29
N SER A 54 -8.37 -11.53 5.51
CA SER A 54 -9.32 -12.10 4.53
C SER A 54 -10.33 -11.04 4.04
N PRO A 55 -10.69 -11.01 2.74
CA PRO A 55 -10.34 -11.97 1.68
C PRO A 55 -9.01 -11.66 0.97
N PHE A 56 -8.23 -10.70 1.48
CA PHE A 56 -6.99 -10.28 0.85
C PHE A 56 -5.82 -11.16 1.27
N HIS A 57 -4.95 -11.44 0.31
CA HIS A 57 -3.68 -12.12 0.56
C HIS A 57 -2.51 -11.22 0.18
N LEU A 58 -1.73 -10.84 1.19
CA LEU A 58 -0.51 -10.08 1.02
C LEU A 58 0.57 -10.98 0.43
N LYS A 59 1.09 -10.60 -0.75
CA LYS A 59 2.30 -11.20 -1.33
C LYS A 59 3.41 -10.16 -1.35
N THR A 60 4.56 -10.53 -0.81
CA THR A 60 5.80 -9.76 -0.91
C THR A 60 6.46 -10.00 -2.27
N GLU A 61 7.25 -9.03 -2.75
CA GLU A 61 8.18 -9.14 -3.88
C GLU A 61 7.75 -10.11 -5.00
N ALA A 62 6.74 -9.72 -5.78
CA ALA A 62 6.44 -10.42 -7.02
C ALA A 62 7.34 -9.85 -8.13
N ALA A 63 8.28 -10.66 -8.62
CA ALA A 63 8.96 -10.35 -9.88
C ALA A 63 7.95 -10.41 -11.02
N ILE A 64 7.83 -9.33 -11.78
CA ILE A 64 6.95 -9.26 -12.93
C ILE A 64 7.78 -9.12 -14.20
N GLU A 65 7.48 -9.95 -15.19
CA GLU A 65 7.95 -9.79 -16.55
C GLU A 65 6.75 -9.41 -17.43
N ILE A 66 6.83 -8.26 -18.09
CA ILE A 66 5.85 -7.83 -19.08
C ILE A 66 6.53 -7.91 -20.44
N ALA A 67 6.06 -8.81 -21.29
CA ALA A 67 6.56 -8.93 -22.66
C ALA A 67 5.66 -8.10 -23.59
N ALA A 68 6.24 -7.14 -24.32
CA ALA A 68 5.55 -6.46 -25.40
C ALA A 68 5.53 -7.39 -26.63
N VAL A 69 4.32 -7.78 -27.07
CA VAL A 69 4.12 -8.78 -28.14
C VAL A 69 4.71 -8.32 -29.48
N GLU A 70 4.81 -7.02 -29.72
CA GLU A 70 5.20 -6.48 -31.04
C GLU A 70 6.68 -6.11 -31.16
N GLU A 71 7.39 -5.81 -30.06
CA GLU A 71 8.76 -5.25 -30.12
C GLU A 71 9.89 -6.16 -29.60
N HIS A 72 9.59 -7.42 -29.23
CA HIS A 72 10.57 -8.34 -28.60
C HIS A 72 11.26 -7.76 -27.33
N GLU A 73 10.70 -6.70 -26.75
CA GLU A 73 11.22 -6.10 -25.52
C GLU A 73 10.54 -6.75 -24.31
N ILE A 74 11.37 -7.24 -23.38
CA ILE A 74 10.92 -7.78 -22.08
C ILE A 74 11.23 -6.74 -21.03
N LEU A 75 10.18 -6.13 -20.47
CA LEU A 75 10.30 -5.24 -19.33
C LEU A 75 10.25 -6.07 -18.05
N ARG A 76 11.26 -5.89 -17.20
CA ARG A 76 11.37 -6.55 -15.90
C ARG A 76 11.19 -5.54 -14.79
N GLY A 77 10.31 -5.85 -13.85
CA GLY A 77 10.03 -5.02 -12.69
C GLY A 77 9.83 -5.86 -11.43
N ARG A 78 9.74 -5.18 -10.29
CA ARG A 78 9.41 -5.78 -9.00
C ARG A 78 8.24 -5.04 -8.41
N ILE A 79 7.25 -5.77 -7.91
CA ILE A 79 6.15 -5.21 -7.12
C ILE A 79 6.48 -5.42 -5.64
N ASP A 80 6.61 -4.33 -4.89
CA ASP A 80 6.90 -4.39 -3.45
C ASP A 80 5.75 -4.99 -2.63
N VAL A 81 4.52 -4.59 -2.96
CA VAL A 81 3.30 -5.06 -2.29
C VAL A 81 2.25 -5.38 -3.34
N LEU A 82 1.81 -6.63 -3.37
CA LEU A 82 0.68 -7.08 -4.20
C LEU A 82 -0.43 -7.58 -3.27
N VAL A 83 -1.57 -6.89 -3.32
CA VAL A 83 -2.78 -7.29 -2.61
C VAL A 83 -3.74 -7.91 -3.62
N LEU A 84 -4.03 -9.20 -3.44
CA LEU A 84 -4.95 -9.93 -4.31
C LEU A 84 -6.26 -10.19 -3.58
N GLN A 85 -7.37 -9.84 -4.23
CA GLN A 85 -8.70 -10.29 -3.87
C GLN A 85 -9.08 -11.41 -4.82
N GLU A 86 -9.13 -12.65 -4.35
CA GLU A 86 -9.65 -13.75 -5.17
C GLU A 86 -11.18 -13.60 -5.26
N GLN A 87 -11.69 -13.25 -6.44
CA GLN A 87 -13.13 -13.26 -6.69
C GLN A 87 -13.59 -14.71 -6.94
N LEU A 88 -14.49 -15.20 -6.08
CA LEU A 88 -15.36 -16.36 -6.32
C LEU A 88 -16.76 -15.87 -6.66
#